data_AF-A0A968BWE7-F1
#
_entry.id   AF-A0A968BWE7-F1
#
_cell.length_a   1.000
_cell.length_b   1.000
_cell.length_c   1.000
_cell.angle_alpha   90.00
_cell.angle_beta   90.00
_cell.angle_gamma   90.00
#
_symmetry.space_group_name_H-M   'P 1'
#
loop_
_entity.id
_entity.type
_entity.pdbx_description
1 polymer ?
#
loop_
_entity_poly.entity_id
_entity_poly.type
_entity_poly.pdbx_seq_one_letter_code
_entity_poly.pdbx_strand_id
1 'polypeptide(L)' 'MLEDRAGRGAEQAERMRLYGQADRMLVEEAIVVPLGSGREYQLLKPWVSRYPLSSFSRSFWRAVVIEPH' A
#
# COMPACT_ATOMS: atom_id res chain seq x y z
N MET A 1 -2.12 23.35 -6.97
CA MET A 1 -1.77 21.92 -6.98
C MET A 1 -1.45 21.50 -5.55
N LEU A 2 -2.45 21.02 -4.80
CA LEU A 2 -2.31 20.68 -3.36
C LEU A 2 -1.33 19.50 -3.14
N GLU A 3 -1.22 18.63 -4.13
CA GLU A 3 -0.30 17.48 -4.17
C GLU A 3 1.18 17.90 -4.16
N ASP A 4 1.53 18.94 -4.92
CA ASP A 4 2.92 19.44 -5.02
C ASP A 4 3.39 20.13 -3.71
N ARG A 5 2.45 20.62 -2.88
CA ARG A 5 2.73 21.12 -1.51
C ARG A 5 2.90 19.99 -0.49
N ALA A 6 2.14 18.90 -0.61
CA ALA A 6 2.24 17.75 0.29
C ALA A 6 3.56 16.97 0.11
N GLY A 7 4.08 16.93 -1.12
CA GLY A 7 5.33 16.25 -1.46
C GLY A 7 6.60 16.92 -0.91
N ARG A 8 6.58 18.22 -0.59
CA ARG A 8 7.76 18.99 -0.18
C ARG A 8 7.66 19.48 1.26
N GLY A 9 8.28 18.74 2.19
CA GLY A 9 8.62 19.28 3.51
C GLY A 9 7.46 19.59 4.46
N ALA A 10 6.22 19.23 4.13
CA ALA A 10 5.12 19.32 5.08
C ALA A 10 5.35 18.36 6.26
N GLU A 11 5.07 18.84 7.47
CA GLU A 11 4.95 18.01 8.66
C GLU A 11 3.92 16.90 8.38
N GLN A 12 4.16 15.69 8.89
CA GLN A 12 3.36 14.51 8.54
C GLN A 12 1.86 14.74 8.70
N ALA A 13 1.45 15.46 9.75
CA ALA A 13 0.05 15.79 10.01
C ALA A 13 -0.57 16.66 8.89
N GLU A 14 0.16 17.68 8.44
CA GLU A 14 -0.31 18.58 7.37
C GLU A 14 -0.36 17.85 6.03
N ARG A 15 0.61 16.97 5.75
CA ARG A 15 0.58 16.11 4.56
C ARG A 15 -0.65 15.22 4.54
N MET A 16 -0.99 14.59 5.67
CA MET A 16 -2.17 13.74 5.78
C MET A 16 -3.47 14.54 5.63
N ARG A 17 -3.52 15.76 6.15
CA ARG A 17 -4.68 16.66 5.97
C ARG A 17 -4.89 17.01 4.50
N LEU A 18 -3.83 17.35 3.79
CA LEU A 18 -3.88 17.69 2.35
C LEU A 18 -4.32 16.49 1.50
N TYR A 19 -3.82 15.28 1.77
CA TYR A 19 -4.27 14.07 1.06
C TYR A 19 -5.74 13.75 1.34
N GLY A 20 -6.21 13.92 2.58
CA GLY A 20 -7.62 13.73 2.90
C GLY A 20 -8.55 14.71 2.18
N GLN A 21 -8.10 15.94 1.93
CA GLN A 21 -8.84 16.91 1.13
C GLN A 21 -8.90 16.50 -0.35
N ALA A 22 -7.78 16.06 -0.93
CA ALA A 22 -7.72 15.59 -2.31
C ALA A 22 -8.59 14.34 -2.54
N ASP A 23 -8.54 13.36 -1.64
CA ASP A 23 -9.35 12.13 -1.72
C ASP A 23 -10.85 12.45 -1.71
N ARG A 24 -11.29 13.37 -0.83
CA ARG A 24 -12.69 13.81 -0.79
C ARG A 24 -13.15 14.44 -2.10
N MET A 25 -12.34 15.31 -2.72
CA MET A 25 -12.69 15.93 -4.00
C MET A 25 -12.87 14.89 -5.10
N LEU A 26 -11.98 13.88 -5.16
CA LEU A 26 -12.05 12.81 -6.17
C LEU A 26 -13.35 11.99 -6.06
N VAL A 27 -13.83 11.75 -4.84
CA VAL A 27 -15.07 11.01 -4.56
C VAL A 27 -16.30 11.88 -4.81
N GLU A 28 -16.32 13.13 -4.32
CA GLU A 28 -17.47 14.04 -4.44
C GLU A 28 -17.77 14.41 -5.90
N GLU A 29 -16.73 14.61 -6.72
CA GLU A 29 -16.88 14.90 -8.14
C GLU A 29 -17.09 13.63 -9.00
N ALA A 30 -17.15 12.46 -8.37
CA ALA A 30 -17.27 11.14 -9.00
C ALA A 30 -16.22 10.86 -10.09
N ILE A 31 -15.04 11.51 -9.99
CA ILE A 31 -13.92 11.31 -10.92
C ILE A 31 -13.39 9.87 -10.79
N VAL A 32 -13.41 9.33 -9.57
CA VAL A 32 -13.05 7.95 -9.26
C VAL A 32 -14.10 7.35 -8.32
N VAL A 33 -14.54 6.13 -8.61
CA VAL A 33 -15.41 5.34 -7.71
C VAL A 33 -14.59 4.17 -7.15
N PRO A 34 -14.12 4.23 -5.89
CA PRO A 34 -13.37 3.13 -5.29
C PRO A 34 -14.30 1.92 -5.11
N LEU A 35 -13.99 0.81 -5.79
CA LEU A 35 -14.79 -0.42 -5.70
C LEU A 35 -14.41 -1.29 -4.48
N GLY A 36 -13.24 -1.07 -3.90
CA GLY A 36 -12.75 -1.79 -2.74
C GLY A 36 -11.24 -1.69 -2.59
N SER A 37 -10.74 -2.15 -1.45
CA SER A 37 -9.31 -2.31 -1.21
C SER A 37 -8.88 -3.71 -1.64
N GLY A 38 -7.88 -3.79 -2.51
CA GLY A 38 -7.32 -5.07 -2.93
C GLY A 38 -6.62 -5.76 -1.77
N ARG A 39 -7.09 -6.96 -1.40
CA ARG A 39 -6.39 -7.82 -0.45
C ARG A 39 -5.77 -9.00 -1.19
N GLU A 40 -4.48 -9.20 -0.98
CA GLU A 40 -3.76 -10.33 -1.53
C GLU A 40 -3.50 -11.37 -0.45
N TYR A 41 -3.78 -12.64 -0.79
CA TYR A 41 -3.47 -13.79 0.06
C TYR A 41 -2.40 -14.61 -0.64
N GLN A 42 -1.39 -15.02 0.12
CA GLN A 42 -0.31 -15.87 -0.37
C GLN A 42 -0.47 -17.26 0.24
N LEU A 43 -0.51 -18.28 -0.62
CA LEU A 43 -0.52 -19.68 -0.20
C LEU A 43 0.92 -20.19 -0.19
N LEU A 44 1.39 -20.61 0.99
CA LEU A 44 2.75 -21.10 1.17
C LEU A 44 2.72 -22.61 1.40
N LYS A 45 3.69 -23.31 0.78
CA LYS A 45 3.89 -24.73 1.07
C LYS A 45 4.43 -24.89 2.50
N PRO A 46 4.16 -26.02 3.20
CA PRO A 46 4.57 -26.20 4.59
C PRO A 46 6.08 -26.11 4.84
N TRP A 47 6.89 -26.43 3.83
CA TRP A 47 8.36 -26.37 3.90
C TRP A 47 8.93 -25.00 3.51
N VAL A 48 8.09 -23.97 3.35
CA VAL A 48 8.52 -22.59 3.12
C VAL A 48 8.53 -21.85 4.45
N SER A 49 9.70 -21.41 4.89
CA SER A 49 9.89 -20.66 6.13
C SER A 49 10.33 -19.21 5.86
N ARG A 50 10.03 -18.32 6.82
CA ARG A 50 10.41 -16.88 6.80
C ARG A 50 9.91 -16.05 5.60
N TYR A 51 8.80 -16.43 4.95
CA TYR A 51 8.22 -15.62 3.88
C TYR A 51 7.71 -14.26 4.41
N PRO A 52 8.28 -13.12 3.98
CA PRO A 52 7.81 -11.80 4.42
C PRO A 52 6.42 -11.48 3.87
N LEU A 53 5.54 -10.99 4.75
CA LEU A 53 4.29 -10.35 4.34
C LEU A 53 4.49 -8.83 4.39
N SER A 54 4.31 -8.17 3.25
CA SER A 54 4.43 -6.71 3.15
C SER A 54 3.47 -6.18 2.09
N SER A 55 2.95 -4.99 2.33
CA SER A 55 2.09 -4.26 1.40
C SER A 55 2.86 -3.61 0.24
N PHE A 56 4.20 -3.59 0.30
CA PHE A 56 5.04 -2.89 -0.68
C PHE A 56 5.49 -3.75 -1.86
N SER A 57 5.50 -5.08 -1.73
CA SER A 57 5.86 -5.98 -2.83
C SER A 57 5.02 -7.25 -2.77
N ARG A 58 4.67 -7.75 -3.95
CA ARG A 58 3.90 -8.99 -4.13
C ARG A 58 4.73 -10.24 -3.91
N SER A 59 6.06 -10.16 -3.97
CA SER A 59 6.94 -11.34 -3.91
C SER A 59 8.28 -11.05 -3.26
N PHE A 60 8.73 -11.96 -2.38
CA PHE A 60 9.93 -11.80 -1.55
C PHE A 60 10.91 -12.98 -1.66
N TRP A 61 11.12 -13.51 -2.86
CA TRP A 61 11.91 -14.73 -3.09
C TRP A 61 13.34 -14.71 -2.50
N ARG A 62 13.98 -13.55 -2.38
CA ARG A 62 15.36 -13.44 -1.84
C ARG A 62 15.47 -13.71 -0.34
N ALA A 63 14.39 -13.54 0.41
CA ALA A 63 14.37 -13.68 1.86
C ALA A 63 13.74 -15.01 2.32
N VAL A 64 13.32 -15.85 1.37
CA VAL A 64 12.59 -17.08 1.63
C VAL A 64 13.57 -18.23 1.84
N VAL A 65 13.30 -19.04 2.85
CA VAL A 65 14.04 -20.29 3.11
C VAL A 65 13.13 -21.46 2.74
N ILE A 66 13.71 -22.45 2.06
CA ILE A 66 13.06 -23.71 1.71
C ILE A 66 13.72 -24.78 2.56
N GLU A 67 12.96 -25.36 3.47
CA GLU A 67 13.45 -26.43 4.35
C GLU A 67 13.56 -27.75 3.58
N PRO A 68 14.54 -28.61 3.90
CA PRO A 68 14.62 -29.95 3.33
C PRO A 68 13.39 -30.77 3.72
N HIS A 69 12.87 -31.54 2.77
CA HIS A 69 11.73 -32.45 2.92
C HIS A 69 12.16 -33.90 2.71
#